data_AF-A0A7K0GTU6-F1
#
_entry.id   AF-A0A7K0GTU6-F1
#
_cell.length_a   1.000
_cell.length_b   1.000
_cell.length_c   1.000
_cell.angle_alpha   90.00
_cell.angle_beta   90.00
_cell.angle_gamma   90.00
#
_symmetry.space_group_name_H-M   'P 1'
#
loop_
_entity.id
_entity.type
_entity.pdbx_description
1 polymer ?
#
loop_
_entity_poly.entity_id
_entity_poly.type
_entity_poly.pdbx_seq_one_letter_code
_entity_poly.pdbx_strand_id
1 'polypeptide(L)' 'MAKGIDPKFVHYGIRKDDLAMIEAICEAEGVDFDWLSEDILKAYHAKKVDVIEMSDNETEDIIRNAIQKIRQ' A
#
# COMPACT_ATOMS: atom_id res chain seq x y z
N MET A 1 -5.53 21.42 -12.35
CA MET A 1 -4.90 20.17 -11.89
C MET A 1 -5.28 19.99 -10.43
N ALA A 2 -6.39 19.31 -10.16
CA ALA A 2 -6.89 19.16 -8.80
C ALA A 2 -5.92 18.28 -8.03
N LYS A 3 -5.05 18.89 -7.21
CA LYS A 3 -4.40 18.20 -6.10
C LYS A 3 -5.48 17.96 -5.03
N GLY A 4 -6.45 17.12 -5.38
CA GLY A 4 -7.35 16.52 -4.39
C GLY A 4 -6.53 15.60 -3.52
N ILE A 5 -6.84 15.55 -2.24
CA ILE A 5 -6.33 14.52 -1.35
C ILE A 5 -6.78 13.18 -1.95
N ASP A 6 -5.84 12.26 -2.14
CA ASP A 6 -6.15 10.95 -2.71
C ASP A 6 -7.23 10.28 -1.84
N PRO A 7 -8.35 9.80 -2.41
CA PRO A 7 -9.37 9.11 -1.63
C PRO A 7 -8.79 7.97 -0.79
N LYS A 8 -7.78 7.25 -1.31
CA LYS A 8 -7.11 6.15 -0.59
C LYS A 8 -6.31 6.68 0.63
N PHE A 9 -5.74 7.88 0.55
CA PHE A 9 -5.14 8.58 1.71
C PHE A 9 -6.20 8.83 2.79
N VAL A 10 -7.39 9.33 2.42
CA VAL A 10 -8.47 9.62 3.39
C VAL A 10 -9.06 8.34 3.97
N HIS A 11 -9.25 7.32 3.15
CA HIS A 11 -9.90 6.07 3.56
C HIS A 11 -8.99 5.19 4.43
N TYR A 12 -7.70 5.10 4.12
CA TYR A 12 -6.78 4.18 4.80
C TYR A 12 -5.71 4.89 5.64
N GLY A 13 -5.63 6.22 5.55
CA GLY A 13 -4.62 7.01 6.27
C GLY A 13 -3.19 6.66 5.88
N ILE A 14 -2.97 6.23 4.63
CA ILE A 14 -1.65 5.92 4.07
C ILE A 14 -0.98 7.20 3.57
N ARG A 15 0.33 7.39 3.75
CA ARG A 15 0.99 8.62 3.27
C ARG A 15 1.12 8.60 1.76
N LYS A 16 1.31 9.78 1.17
CA LYS A 16 1.49 9.88 -0.29
C LYS A 16 2.77 9.19 -0.75
N ASP A 17 3.84 9.26 0.05
CA ASP A 17 5.11 8.59 -0.24
C ASP A 17 4.95 7.06 -0.19
N ASP A 18 4.24 6.53 0.80
CA ASP A 18 3.88 5.11 0.87
C ASP A 18 3.06 4.68 -0.36
N LEU A 19 2.09 5.49 -0.78
CA LEU A 19 1.28 5.20 -1.97
C LEU A 19 2.15 5.13 -3.24
N ALA A 20 3.04 6.09 -3.43
CA ALA A 20 3.97 6.10 -4.56
C ALA A 20 4.93 4.90 -4.53
N MET A 21 5.35 4.46 -3.35
CA MET A 21 6.16 3.25 -3.16
C MET A 21 5.38 2.00 -3.56
N ILE A 22 4.10 1.90 -3.16
CA ILE A 22 3.23 0.79 -3.56
C ILE A 22 3.09 0.73 -5.07
N GLU A 23 2.76 1.85 -5.72
CA GLU A 23 2.62 1.92 -7.17
C GLU A 23 3.92 1.50 -7.87
N ALA A 24 5.07 1.97 -7.42
CA ALA A 24 6.38 1.61 -7.99
C ALA A 24 6.70 0.12 -7.86
N ILE A 25 6.41 -0.51 -6.71
CA ILE A 25 6.66 -1.94 -6.50
C ILE A 25 5.68 -2.78 -7.33
N CYS A 26 4.41 -2.37 -7.42
CA CYS A 26 3.42 -3.05 -8.26
C CYS A 26 3.83 -3.00 -9.74
N GLU A 27 4.27 -1.84 -10.22
CA GLU A 27 4.76 -1.66 -11.60
C GLU A 27 6.00 -2.52 -11.86
N ALA A 28 6.96 -2.56 -10.93
CA ALA A 28 8.17 -3.37 -11.05
C ALA A 28 7.87 -4.88 -11.13
N GLU A 29 6.84 -5.35 -10.42
CA GLU A 29 6.42 -6.76 -10.41
C GLU A 29 5.40 -7.10 -11.51
N GLY A 30 4.98 -6.10 -12.30
CA GLY A 30 3.99 -6.24 -13.36
C GLY A 30 2.58 -6.55 -12.85
N VAL A 31 2.25 -6.12 -11.63
CA VAL A 31 0.97 -6.34 -10.97
C VAL A 31 0.11 -5.09 -11.07
N ASP A 32 -1.18 -5.27 -11.34
CA ASP A 32 -2.13 -4.17 -11.37
C ASP A 32 -2.33 -3.60 -9.96
N PHE A 33 -1.97 -2.32 -9.78
CA PHE A 33 -2.11 -1.64 -8.50
C PHE A 33 -3.56 -1.58 -8.04
N ASP A 34 -4.53 -1.34 -8.93
CA ASP A 34 -5.91 -1.18 -8.49
C ASP A 34 -6.46 -2.50 -7.95
N TRP A 35 -6.09 -3.61 -8.60
CA TRP A 35 -6.42 -4.96 -8.14
C TRP A 35 -5.75 -5.33 -6.81
N LEU A 36 -4.46 -5.01 -6.63
CA LEU A 36 -3.72 -5.38 -5.42
C LEU A 36 -3.90 -4.36 -4.28
N SER A 37 -4.34 -3.14 -4.58
CA SER A 37 -4.46 -2.07 -3.60
C SER A 37 -5.39 -2.45 -2.46
N GLU A 38 -6.50 -3.16 -2.70
CA GLU A 38 -7.38 -3.60 -1.61
C GLU A 38 -6.67 -4.51 -0.60
N ASP A 39 -5.89 -5.50 -1.06
CA ASP A 39 -5.17 -6.43 -0.21
C ASP A 39 -4.05 -5.74 0.57
N ILE A 40 -3.30 -4.86 -0.10
CA ILE A 40 -2.27 -4.04 0.53
C ILE A 40 -2.88 -3.12 1.57
N LEU A 41 -3.95 -2.41 1.24
CA LEU A 41 -4.59 -1.43 2.12
C LEU A 41 -5.25 -2.09 3.33
N LYS A 42 -5.83 -3.29 3.18
CA LYS A 42 -6.29 -4.10 4.32
C LYS A 42 -5.15 -4.49 5.25
N ALA A 43 -4.05 -5.01 4.69
CA ALA A 43 -2.90 -5.42 5.48
C ALA A 43 -2.20 -4.22 6.15
N TYR A 44 -2.08 -3.11 5.45
CA TYR A 44 -1.56 -1.83 5.94
C TYR A 44 -2.39 -1.31 7.10
N HIS A 45 -3.71 -1.26 6.95
CA HIS A 45 -4.60 -0.82 8.02
C HIS A 45 -4.52 -1.77 9.23
N ALA A 46 -4.51 -3.09 9.02
CA ALA A 46 -4.41 -4.05 10.12
C ALA A 46 -3.11 -3.87 10.93
N LYS A 47 -1.99 -3.66 10.24
CA LYS A 47 -0.68 -3.40 10.86
C LYS A 47 -0.66 -2.06 11.59
N LYS A 48 -1.17 -0.99 10.96
CA LYS A 48 -1.23 0.36 11.54
C LYS A 48 -2.09 0.46 12.81
N VAL A 49 -3.11 -0.38 12.96
CA VAL A 49 -3.91 -0.43 14.19
C VAL A 49 -3.10 -0.95 15.37
N ASP A 50 -2.09 -1.79 15.11
CA ASP A 50 -1.26 -2.43 16.12
C ASP A 50 0.04 -1.64 16.39
N VAL A 51 0.54 -0.91 15.39
CA VAL A 51 1.82 -0.18 15.44
C VAL A 51 1.58 1.34 15.42
N ILE A 52 2.03 2.04 16.47
CA ILE A 52 1.84 3.48 16.67
C ILE A 52 2.45 4.32 15.53
N GLU A 53 3.54 3.85 14.92
CA GLU A 53 4.13 4.41 13.70
C GLU A 53 4.50 3.29 12.73
N MET A 54 4.06 3.44 11.48
CA MET A 54 4.51 2.58 10.39
C MET A 54 5.78 3.13 9.76
N SER A 55 6.76 2.26 9.58
CA SER A 55 8.00 2.55 8.85
C SER A 55 7.91 2.13 7.38
N ASP A 56 8.71 2.78 6.53
CA ASP A 56 8.77 2.48 5.09
C ASP A 56 9.09 1.00 4.82
N ASN A 57 9.92 0.38 5.66
CA ASN A 57 10.24 -1.06 5.57
C ASN A 57 9.00 -1.93 5.82
N GLU A 58 8.14 -1.56 6.76
CA GLU A 58 6.91 -2.30 7.02
C GLU A 58 5.91 -2.14 5.88
N THR A 59 5.83 -0.94 5.28
CA THR A 59 5.06 -0.70 4.06
C THR A 59 5.55 -1.63 2.95
N GLU A 60 6.85 -1.68 2.71
CA GLU A 60 7.46 -2.57 1.72
C GLU A 60 7.16 -4.05 1.97
N ASP A 61 7.33 -4.51 3.22
CA ASP A 61 7.05 -5.89 3.60
C ASP A 61 5.59 -6.27 3.35
N ILE A 62 4.64 -5.36 3.64
CA ILE A 62 3.22 -5.59 3.41
C ILE A 62 2.94 -5.76 1.92
N ILE A 63 3.51 -4.91 1.07
CA ILE A 63 3.35 -4.98 -0.38
C ILE A 63 3.93 -6.28 -0.92
N ARG A 64 5.17 -6.60 -0.55
CA ARG A 64 5.85 -7.84 -0.98
C ARG A 64 5.07 -9.08 -0.55
N ASN A 65 4.56 -9.10 0.69
CA ASN A 65 3.72 -10.20 1.17
C ASN A 65 2.41 -10.32 0.38
N ALA A 66 1.77 -9.19 0.04
CA ALA A 66 0.56 -9.20 -0.77
C ALA A 66 0.84 -9.77 -2.17
N ILE A 67 1.91 -9.33 -2.84
CA ILE A 67 2.33 -9.85 -4.15
C ILE A 67 2.64 -11.35 -4.09
N GLN A 68 3.35 -11.81 -3.05
CA GLN A 68 3.67 -13.23 -2.89
C GLN A 68 2.43 -14.11 -2.71
N LYS A 69 1.41 -13.64 -1.98
CA LYS A 69 0.15 -14.38 -1.81
C LYS A 69 -0.60 -14.61 -3.11
N ILE A 70 -0.46 -13.69 -4.07
CA ILE A 70 -1.09 -13.81 -5.38
C ILE A 70 -0.33 -14.82 -6.28
N ARG A 71 0.99 -14.87 -6.15
CA ARG A 71 1.84 -15.75 -6.95
C ARG A 71 1.88 -17.20 -6.45
N GLN A 72 1.32 -17.48 -5.27
CA GLN A 72 1.14 -18.84 -4.72
C GLN A 72 -0.12 -19.52 -5.26
#